data_AF-A0A558F7P8-F1
#
_entry.id   AF-A0A558F7P8-F1
#
_cell.length_a   1.000
_cell.length_b   1.000
_cell.length_c   1.000
_cell.angle_alpha   90.00
_cell.angle_beta   90.00
_cell.angle_gamma   90.00
#
_symmetry.space_group_name_H-M   'P 1'
#
loop_
_entity.id
_entity.type
_entity.pdbx_description
1 polymer ?
#
loop_
_entity_poly.entity_id
_entity_poly.type
_entity_poly.pdbx_seq_one_letter_code
_entity_poly.pdbx_strand_id
1 'polypeptide(L)'
;VLGTLILAFGWYGFNVGTAAAPLAYADGAVTLGSFAYVGRVALVTTLGMAAGAIGAGGVAMYKTGKVDTLYVANGVLAGLVGITAIADDIVWPGALVVGLLAGAQLPVIFEFVEKRLRIDDVCAVFPVHGSAGVLGALLYPVFAVPLWHDGASFVSLAVP
;
A
#
# COMPACT_ATOMS: atom_id res chain seq x y z
N VAL A 1 -16.17 -8.29 -3.29
CA VAL A 1 -15.60 -8.12 -4.65
C VAL A 1 -16.00 -6.80 -5.30
N LEU A 2 -17.27 -6.52 -5.63
CA LEU A 2 -17.64 -5.21 -6.22
C LEU A 2 -17.24 -4.03 -5.32
N GLY A 3 -17.51 -4.13 -4.02
CA GLY A 3 -17.07 -3.13 -3.04
C GLY A 3 -15.55 -2.91 -3.06
N THR A 4 -14.77 -3.98 -3.11
CA THR A 4 -13.31 -3.93 -3.28
C THR A 4 -12.90 -3.15 -4.53
N LEU A 5 -13.56 -3.37 -5.66
CA LEU A 5 -13.23 -2.67 -6.91
C LEU A 5 -13.57 -1.18 -6.83
N ILE A 6 -14.70 -0.83 -6.20
CA ILE A 6 -15.08 0.57 -5.94
C ILE A 6 -14.05 1.23 -5.03
N LEU A 7 -13.63 0.56 -3.96
CA LEU A 7 -12.61 1.06 -3.04
C LEU A 7 -11.25 1.18 -3.73
N ALA A 8 -10.85 0.20 -4.53
CA ALA A 8 -9.61 0.23 -5.30
C ALA A 8 -9.57 1.40 -6.29
N PHE A 9 -10.68 1.67 -6.99
CA PHE A 9 -10.80 2.84 -7.84
C PHE A 9 -10.76 4.15 -7.04
N GLY A 10 -11.53 4.23 -5.93
CA GLY A 10 -11.55 5.39 -5.05
C GLY A 10 -10.19 5.68 -4.40
N TRP A 11 -9.35 4.66 -4.21
CA TRP A 11 -8.04 4.79 -3.58
C TRP A 11 -7.06 5.65 -4.39
N TYR A 12 -7.23 5.73 -5.72
CA TYR A 12 -6.49 6.71 -6.50
C TYR A 12 -6.85 8.13 -6.07
N GLY A 13 -8.13 8.44 -5.85
CA GLY A 13 -8.53 9.73 -5.28
C GLY A 13 -7.92 9.98 -3.90
N PHE A 14 -7.72 8.93 -3.10
CA PHE A 14 -7.09 9.04 -1.78
C PHE A 14 -5.58 9.33 -1.90
N ASN A 15 -4.80 8.46 -2.53
CA ASN A 15 -3.34 8.60 -2.62
C ASN A 15 -2.95 9.73 -3.59
N VAL A 16 -3.44 9.64 -4.82
CA VAL A 16 -3.09 10.57 -5.91
C VAL A 16 -3.69 11.95 -5.67
N GLY A 17 -4.92 12.01 -5.14
CA GLY A 17 -5.58 13.27 -4.82
C GLY A 17 -4.92 14.01 -3.65
N THR A 18 -4.46 13.30 -2.61
CA THR A 18 -3.72 13.92 -1.50
C THR A 18 -2.34 14.42 -1.94
N ALA A 19 -1.71 13.72 -2.89
CA ALA A 19 -0.46 14.14 -3.50
C ALA A 19 -0.61 15.30 -4.52
N ALA A 20 -1.81 15.52 -5.06
CA ALA A 20 -2.01 16.55 -6.06
C ALA A 20 -2.02 17.95 -5.44
N ALA A 21 -1.00 18.74 -5.77
CA ALA A 21 -0.95 20.18 -5.51
C ALA A 21 -1.17 20.96 -6.82
N PRO A 22 -2.43 21.19 -7.24
CA PRO A 22 -2.73 21.81 -8.54
C PRO A 22 -2.28 23.28 -8.63
N LEU A 23 -2.15 23.95 -7.48
CA LEU A 23 -1.68 25.32 -7.37
C LEU A 23 -0.37 25.33 -6.58
N ALA A 24 0.64 25.99 -7.12
CA ALA A 24 1.90 26.26 -6.45
C ALA A 24 2.09 27.77 -6.32
N TYR A 25 2.71 28.21 -5.23
CA TYR A 25 3.15 29.59 -5.09
C TYR A 25 4.65 29.63 -5.35
N ALA A 26 5.04 30.24 -6.46
CA ALA A 26 6.42 30.39 -6.87
C ALA A 26 6.62 31.82 -7.39
N ASP A 27 7.74 32.43 -7.02
CA ASP A 27 8.14 33.77 -7.48
C ASP A 27 7.07 34.86 -7.33
N GLY A 28 6.29 34.79 -6.24
CA GLY A 28 5.27 35.80 -5.93
C GLY A 28 3.92 35.60 -6.61
N ALA A 29 3.77 34.58 -7.46
CA ALA A 29 2.55 34.30 -8.22
C ALA A 29 2.01 32.89 -7.96
N VAL A 30 0.69 32.72 -8.15
CA VAL A 30 0.06 31.40 -8.16
C VAL A 30 0.19 30.82 -9.57
N THR A 31 0.88 29.69 -9.69
CA THR A 31 1.06 28.94 -10.93
C THR A 31 0.42 27.56 -10.85
N LEU A 32 0.24 26.89 -11.99
CA LEU A 32 -0.12 25.47 -12.01
C LEU A 32 1.04 24.63 -11.48
N GLY A 33 0.74 23.69 -10.58
CA GLY A 33 1.73 22.75 -10.03
C GLY A 33 2.16 21.66 -11.03
N SER A 34 3.30 21.03 -10.77
CA SER A 34 3.78 19.89 -11.57
C SER A 34 2.99 18.61 -11.27
N PHE A 35 2.49 17.94 -12.30
CA PHE A 35 1.75 16.68 -12.18
C PHE A 35 2.64 15.43 -12.33
N ALA A 36 3.94 15.58 -12.58
CA ALA A 36 4.85 14.44 -12.76
C ALA A 36 4.93 13.55 -11.51
N TYR A 37 4.90 14.17 -10.33
CA TYR A 37 4.90 13.49 -9.03
C TYR A 37 3.59 12.70 -8.82
N VAL A 38 2.44 13.29 -9.17
CA VAL A 38 1.10 12.68 -9.08
C VAL A 38 1.02 11.37 -9.89
N GLY A 39 1.64 11.33 -11.08
CA GLY A 39 1.73 10.12 -11.90
C GLY A 39 2.53 8.98 -11.24
N ARG A 40 3.56 9.31 -10.43
CA ARG A 40 4.33 8.30 -9.69
C ARG A 40 3.51 7.72 -8.54
N VAL A 41 2.79 8.57 -7.82
CA VAL A 41 1.88 8.13 -6.75
C VAL A 41 0.81 7.19 -7.30
N ALA A 42 0.26 7.49 -8.48
CA ALA A 42 -0.66 6.59 -9.17
C ALA A 42 -0.01 5.25 -9.52
N LEU A 43 1.22 5.26 -10.04
CA LEU A 43 1.96 4.04 -10.38
C LEU A 43 2.23 3.16 -9.16
N VAL A 44 2.77 3.71 -8.07
CA VAL A 44 3.02 2.91 -6.86
C VAL A 44 1.71 2.43 -6.22
N THR A 45 0.63 3.20 -6.38
CA THR A 45 -0.73 2.79 -5.98
C THR A 45 -1.18 1.52 -6.69
N THR A 46 -1.02 1.47 -8.01
CA THR A 46 -1.35 0.29 -8.82
C THR A 46 -0.46 -0.90 -8.47
N LEU A 47 0.86 -0.68 -8.30
CA LEU A 47 1.81 -1.74 -8.03
C LEU A 47 1.58 -2.38 -6.65
N GLY A 48 1.38 -1.56 -5.61
CA GLY A 48 1.11 -2.05 -4.26
C GLY A 48 -0.20 -2.82 -4.17
N MET A 49 -1.24 -2.33 -4.84
CA MET A 49 -2.52 -3.04 -4.99
C MET A 49 -2.37 -4.41 -5.65
N ALA A 50 -1.71 -4.48 -6.80
CA ALA A 50 -1.51 -5.72 -7.55
C ALA A 50 -0.66 -6.72 -6.75
N ALA A 51 0.43 -6.23 -6.13
CA ALA A 51 1.29 -7.05 -5.30
C ALA A 51 0.56 -7.58 -4.05
N GLY A 52 -0.31 -6.78 -3.43
CA GLY A 52 -1.14 -7.22 -2.30
C GLY A 52 -2.11 -8.34 -2.68
N ALA A 53 -2.73 -8.26 -3.85
CA ALA A 53 -3.57 -9.34 -4.39
C ALA A 53 -2.78 -10.65 -4.55
N ILE A 54 -1.57 -10.55 -5.14
CA ILE A 54 -0.67 -11.70 -5.33
C ILE A 54 -0.21 -12.27 -3.99
N GLY A 55 0.16 -11.42 -3.04
CA GLY A 55 0.64 -11.84 -1.72
C GLY A 55 -0.42 -12.60 -0.94
N ALA A 56 -1.63 -12.05 -0.84
CA ALA A 56 -2.74 -12.69 -0.16
C ALA A 56 -3.16 -14.00 -0.85
N GLY A 57 -3.27 -13.98 -2.18
CA GLY A 57 -3.60 -15.17 -2.98
C GLY A 57 -2.56 -16.29 -2.85
N GLY A 58 -1.28 -15.93 -2.87
CA GLY A 58 -0.17 -16.88 -2.70
C GLY A 58 -0.16 -17.53 -1.32
N VAL A 59 -0.32 -16.74 -0.25
CA VAL A 59 -0.39 -17.29 1.12
C VAL A 59 -1.67 -18.10 1.34
N ALA A 60 -2.81 -17.66 0.81
CA ALA A 60 -4.05 -18.43 0.86
C ALA A 60 -3.91 -19.78 0.13
N MET A 61 -3.30 -19.78 -1.07
CA MET A 61 -3.02 -21.00 -1.82
C MET A 61 -2.07 -21.92 -1.05
N TYR A 62 -1.02 -21.38 -0.45
CA TYR A 62 -0.08 -22.17 0.35
C TYR A 62 -0.75 -22.82 1.58
N LYS A 63 -1.63 -22.09 2.28
CA LYS A 63 -2.28 -22.57 3.50
C LYS A 63 -3.43 -23.54 3.24
N THR A 64 -4.22 -23.30 2.19
CA THR A 64 -5.50 -24.00 1.95
C THR A 64 -5.48 -24.90 0.71
N GLY A 65 -4.42 -24.83 -0.10
CA GLY A 65 -4.30 -25.53 -1.38
C GLY A 65 -5.11 -24.90 -2.52
N LYS A 66 -5.83 -23.79 -2.28
CA LYS A 66 -6.68 -23.12 -3.28
C LYS A 66 -6.58 -21.60 -3.16
N VAL A 67 -6.78 -20.89 -4.27
CA VAL A 67 -6.93 -19.43 -4.25
C VAL A 67 -8.33 -19.09 -3.77
N ASP A 68 -8.41 -18.31 -2.70
CA ASP A 68 -9.67 -17.80 -2.17
C ASP A 68 -9.91 -16.37 -2.69
N THR A 69 -11.08 -16.16 -3.29
CA THR A 69 -11.43 -14.88 -3.93
C THR A 69 -11.64 -13.75 -2.93
N LEU A 70 -12.04 -14.04 -1.69
CA LEU A 70 -12.18 -13.06 -0.63
C LEU A 70 -10.81 -12.65 -0.10
N TYR A 71 -9.88 -13.60 0.07
CA TYR A 71 -8.51 -13.24 0.44
C TYR A 71 -7.81 -12.42 -0.63
N VAL A 72 -8.00 -12.74 -1.92
CA VAL A 72 -7.44 -11.90 -3.00
C VAL A 72 -8.08 -10.51 -3.00
N ALA A 73 -9.40 -10.42 -2.84
CA ALA A 73 -10.10 -9.13 -2.79
C ALA A 73 -9.66 -8.28 -1.58
N ASN A 74 -9.51 -8.86 -0.40
CA ASN A 74 -9.00 -8.15 0.76
C ASN A 74 -7.48 -7.88 0.63
N GLY A 75 -6.74 -8.72 -0.08
CA GLY A 75 -5.32 -8.51 -0.41
C GLY A 75 -5.08 -7.29 -1.28
N VAL A 76 -5.95 -7.02 -2.25
CA VAL A 76 -5.97 -5.74 -3.01
C VAL A 76 -6.01 -4.55 -2.05
N LEU A 77 -6.93 -4.59 -1.08
CA LEU A 77 -7.09 -3.50 -0.10
C LEU A 77 -5.91 -3.42 0.86
N ALA A 78 -5.41 -4.55 1.36
CA ALA A 78 -4.27 -4.57 2.26
C ALA A 78 -3.00 -4.02 1.59
N GLY A 79 -2.79 -4.35 0.31
CA GLY A 79 -1.73 -3.75 -0.51
C GLY A 79 -1.87 -2.24 -0.63
N LEU A 80 -3.09 -1.74 -0.92
CA LEU A 80 -3.39 -0.31 -0.98
C LEU A 80 -3.17 0.40 0.37
N VAL A 81 -3.64 -0.19 1.47
CA VAL A 81 -3.42 0.34 2.82
C VAL A 81 -1.92 0.41 3.12
N GLY A 82 -1.18 -0.67 2.86
CA GLY A 82 0.25 -0.76 3.17
C GLY A 82 1.09 0.31 2.51
N ILE A 83 0.75 0.73 1.29
CA ILE A 83 1.49 1.81 0.62
C ILE A 83 0.98 3.22 0.97
N THR A 84 -0.21 3.35 1.58
CA THR A 84 -0.90 4.65 1.70
C THR A 84 -0.07 5.68 2.46
N ALA A 85 0.58 5.27 3.55
CA ALA A 85 1.39 6.16 4.39
C ALA A 85 2.71 6.61 3.74
N ILE A 86 3.08 6.01 2.60
CA ILE A 86 4.42 6.13 2.01
C ILE A 86 4.36 6.35 0.48
N ALA A 87 3.17 6.57 -0.07
CA ALA A 87 2.89 6.52 -1.51
C ALA A 87 3.59 7.65 -2.29
N ASP A 88 3.88 8.74 -1.62
CA ASP A 88 4.62 9.90 -2.13
C ASP A 88 6.13 9.71 -2.16
N ASP A 89 6.67 8.99 -1.18
CA ASP A 89 8.10 8.91 -0.94
C ASP A 89 8.74 7.56 -1.34
N ILE A 90 7.93 6.55 -1.69
CA ILE A 90 8.44 5.21 -1.99
C ILE A 90 8.96 5.04 -3.41
N VAL A 91 10.07 4.30 -3.56
CA VAL A 91 10.52 3.82 -4.88
C VAL A 91 9.61 2.72 -5.44
N TRP A 92 9.40 2.69 -6.76
CA TRP A 92 8.49 1.71 -7.38
C TRP A 92 8.77 0.22 -7.07
N PRO A 93 10.03 -0.26 -6.91
CA PRO A 93 10.26 -1.64 -6.49
C PRO A 93 9.84 -1.87 -5.04
N GLY A 94 10.01 -0.85 -4.18
CA GLY A 94 9.57 -0.88 -2.80
C GLY A 94 8.06 -1.06 -2.70
N ALA A 95 7.29 -0.40 -3.57
CA ALA A 95 5.83 -0.54 -3.59
C ALA A 95 5.38 -1.98 -3.87
N LEU A 96 6.10 -2.71 -4.74
CA LEU A 96 5.85 -4.14 -4.96
C LEU A 96 6.14 -4.97 -3.71
N VAL A 97 7.26 -4.72 -3.03
CA VAL A 97 7.65 -5.46 -1.83
C VAL A 97 6.67 -5.18 -0.68
N VAL A 98 6.39 -3.91 -0.39
CA VAL A 98 5.46 -3.50 0.67
C VAL A 98 4.07 -4.05 0.38
N GLY A 99 3.56 -3.89 -0.86
CA GLY A 99 2.27 -4.43 -1.26
C GLY A 99 2.20 -5.95 -1.09
N LEU A 100 3.21 -6.68 -1.55
CA LEU A 100 3.28 -8.14 -1.41
C LEU A 100 3.24 -8.57 0.04
N LEU A 101 4.03 -7.95 0.92
CA LEU A 101 4.08 -8.28 2.35
C LEU A 101 2.76 -7.91 3.05
N ALA A 102 2.19 -6.76 2.73
CA ALA A 102 0.90 -6.29 3.25
C ALA A 102 -0.26 -7.22 2.89
N GLY A 103 -0.26 -7.77 1.66
CA GLY A 103 -1.20 -8.81 1.27
C GLY A 103 -0.90 -10.18 1.90
N ALA A 104 0.37 -10.60 1.92
CA ALA A 104 0.79 -11.91 2.40
C ALA A 104 0.52 -12.12 3.90
N GLN A 105 0.65 -11.09 4.73
CA GLN A 105 0.34 -11.19 6.16
C GLN A 105 -1.14 -11.45 6.43
N LEU A 106 -2.03 -11.03 5.53
CA LEU A 106 -3.48 -10.96 5.78
C LEU A 106 -4.07 -12.32 6.20
N PRO A 107 -3.87 -13.45 5.48
CA PRO A 107 -4.45 -14.73 5.89
C PRO A 107 -3.85 -15.27 7.20
N VAL A 108 -2.68 -14.78 7.62
CA VAL A 108 -2.02 -15.16 8.87
C VAL A 108 -2.62 -14.38 10.04
N ILE A 109 -2.71 -13.04 9.91
CA ILE A 109 -3.26 -12.18 10.95
C ILE A 109 -4.77 -12.41 11.11
N PHE A 110 -5.50 -12.64 10.03
CA PHE A 110 -6.93 -12.99 10.12
C PHE A 110 -7.16 -14.23 11.00
N GLU A 111 -6.44 -15.32 10.73
CA GLU A 111 -6.55 -16.54 11.53
C GLU A 111 -6.13 -16.32 12.99
N PHE A 112 -5.10 -15.51 13.22
CA PHE A 112 -4.68 -15.16 14.58
C PHE A 112 -5.78 -14.40 15.34
N VAL A 113 -6.37 -13.37 14.73
CA VAL A 113 -7.45 -12.56 15.32
C VAL A 113 -8.66 -13.44 15.62
N GLU A 114 -9.07 -14.26 14.65
CA GLU A 114 -10.25 -15.12 14.80
C GLU A 114 -10.01 -16.22 15.85
N LYS A 115 -8.93 -17.00 15.74
CA LYS A 115 -8.73 -18.21 16.55
C LYS A 115 -8.08 -17.96 17.91
N ARG A 116 -7.19 -16.97 18.00
CA ARG A 116 -6.44 -16.69 19.23
C ARG A 116 -7.07 -15.56 20.03
N LEU A 117 -7.45 -14.47 19.38
CA LEU A 117 -8.10 -13.34 20.06
C LEU A 117 -9.60 -13.55 20.22
N ARG A 118 -10.20 -14.52 19.50
CA ARG A 118 -11.64 -14.82 19.53
C ARG A 118 -12.50 -13.61 19.14
N ILE A 119 -12.00 -12.83 18.19
CA ILE A 119 -12.70 -11.67 17.63
C ILE A 119 -13.22 -12.06 16.25
N ASP A 120 -14.53 -11.94 16.06
CA ASP A 120 -15.18 -12.16 14.76
C ASP A 120 -15.08 -10.90 13.90
N ASP A 121 -14.02 -10.82 13.10
CA ASP A 121 -13.82 -9.75 12.13
C ASP A 121 -14.41 -10.13 10.77
N VAL A 122 -15.72 -9.93 10.63
CA VAL A 122 -16.53 -10.35 9.47
C VAL A 122 -15.93 -9.96 8.12
N CYS A 123 -15.24 -8.82 8.05
CA CYS A 123 -14.70 -8.26 6.81
C CYS A 123 -13.16 -8.29 6.73
N ALA A 124 -12.48 -8.90 7.70
CA ALA A 124 -11.02 -8.83 7.85
C ALA A 124 -10.49 -7.37 7.91
N VAL A 125 -11.24 -6.47 8.54
CA VAL A 125 -10.91 -5.04 8.65
C VAL A 125 -9.58 -4.82 9.37
N PHE A 126 -9.32 -5.53 10.47
CA PHE A 126 -8.08 -5.36 11.22
C PHE A 126 -6.84 -5.87 10.46
N PRO A 127 -6.85 -7.08 9.86
CA PRO A 127 -5.78 -7.53 8.97
C PRO A 127 -5.51 -6.55 7.82
N VAL A 128 -6.56 -6.01 7.20
CA VAL A 128 -6.45 -5.09 6.04
C VAL A 128 -5.99 -3.70 6.45
N HIS A 129 -6.53 -3.11 7.51
CA HIS A 129 -6.28 -1.71 7.88
C HIS A 129 -5.24 -1.58 8.99
N GLY A 130 -5.43 -2.30 10.10
CA GLY A 130 -4.58 -2.19 11.27
C GLY A 130 -3.19 -2.74 11.00
N SER A 131 -3.09 -4.05 10.77
CA SER A 131 -1.78 -4.70 10.64
C SER A 131 -1.05 -4.34 9.35
N ALA A 132 -1.75 -4.27 8.21
CA ALA A 132 -1.12 -3.87 6.94
C ALA A 132 -0.67 -2.40 6.95
N GLY A 133 -1.46 -1.51 7.56
CA GLY A 133 -1.11 -0.10 7.70
C GLY A 133 0.12 0.12 8.58
N VAL A 134 0.19 -0.58 9.72
CA VAL A 134 1.38 -0.57 10.59
C VAL A 134 2.60 -1.11 9.84
N LEU A 135 2.46 -2.23 9.12
CA LEU A 135 3.54 -2.79 8.33
C LEU A 135 4.06 -1.80 7.28
N GLY A 136 3.15 -1.13 6.57
CA GLY A 136 3.48 -0.07 5.61
C GLY A 136 4.29 1.06 6.22
N ALA A 137 3.79 1.62 7.33
CA ALA A 137 4.46 2.70 8.04
C ALA A 137 5.85 2.28 8.58
N LEU A 138 5.99 1.06 9.08
CA LEU A 138 7.28 0.53 9.55
C LEU A 138 8.30 0.33 8.43
N LEU A 139 7.84 0.11 7.20
CA LEU A 139 8.69 -0.06 6.03
C LEU A 139 9.08 1.27 5.35
N TYR A 140 8.50 2.40 5.79
CA TYR A 140 8.87 3.75 5.34
C TYR A 140 10.39 3.99 5.35
N PRO A 141 11.13 3.88 6.47
CA PRO A 141 12.57 4.20 6.50
C PRO A 141 13.43 3.28 5.60
N VAL A 142 12.89 2.16 5.17
CA VAL A 142 13.58 1.20 4.29
C VAL A 142 13.43 1.61 2.83
N PHE A 143 12.21 1.93 2.39
CA PHE A 143 11.90 2.13 0.98
C PHE A 143 11.62 3.58 0.57
N ALA A 144 11.54 4.51 1.53
CA ALA A 144 11.51 5.94 1.24
C ALA A 144 12.83 6.36 0.59
N VAL A 145 12.78 7.30 -0.36
CA VAL A 145 13.98 7.82 -1.04
C VAL A 145 14.45 9.13 -0.38
N PRO A 146 15.76 9.33 -0.13
CA PRO A 146 16.32 10.61 0.33
C PRO A 146 16.32 11.70 -0.73
N LEU A 147 16.07 11.33 -1.99
CA LEU A 147 16.37 12.17 -3.15
C LEU A 147 15.48 13.42 -3.26
N TRP A 148 14.54 13.60 -2.32
CA TRP A 148 13.53 14.66 -2.38
C TRP A 148 13.50 15.54 -1.13
N HIS A 149 14.00 15.05 0.01
CA HIS A 149 14.23 15.79 1.26
C HIS A 149 15.49 15.20 1.91
N ASP A 150 16.48 16.02 2.27
CA ASP A 150 17.83 15.66 2.78
C ASP A 150 17.86 14.66 3.98
N GLY A 151 17.41 13.42 3.79
CA GLY A 151 17.17 12.44 4.84
C GLY A 151 17.52 11.03 4.39
N ALA A 152 18.62 10.50 4.91
CA ALA A 152 19.16 9.19 4.57
C ALA A 152 18.16 8.04 4.79
N SER A 153 17.95 7.23 3.75
CA SER A 153 17.21 5.97 3.83
C SER A 153 18.17 4.80 3.67
N PHE A 154 17.85 3.66 4.27
CA PHE A 154 18.75 2.50 4.31
C PHE A 154 19.13 1.96 2.91
N VAL A 155 18.29 2.17 1.89
CA VAL A 155 18.57 1.74 0.51
C VAL A 155 19.56 2.68 -0.19
N SER A 156 19.57 3.98 0.14
CA SER A 156 20.58 4.92 -0.38
C SER A 156 22.00 4.65 0.11
N LEU A 157 22.13 3.93 1.23
CA LEU A 157 23.41 3.44 1.76
C LEU A 157 23.83 2.09 1.14
N ALA A 158 22.90 1.36 0.52
CA ALA A 158 23.10 -0.01 0.06
C ALA A 158 23.21 -0.15 -1.47
N VAL A 159 22.76 0.85 -2.23
CA VAL A 159 22.94 0.92 -3.69
C VAL A 159 23.87 2.11 -3.97
N PRO A 160 25.13 1.88 -4.39
CA PRO A 160 26.09 2.94 -4.68
C PRO A 160 25.70 3.79 -5.89
#